data_AF-A0A7J9FGJ2-F1
#
_entry.id   AF-A0A7J9FGJ2-F1
#
_cell.length_a   1.000
_cell.length_b   1.000
_cell.length_c   1.000
_cell.angle_alpha   90.00
_cell.angle_beta   90.00
_cell.angle_gamma   90.00
#
_symmetry.space_group_name_H-M   'P 1'
#
loop_
_entity.id
_entity.type
_entity.pdbx_description
1 polymer ?
#
loop_
_entity_poly.entity_id
_entity_poly.type
_entity_poly.pdbx_seq_one_letter_code
_entity_poly.pdbx_strand_id
1 'polypeptide(L)'
;MSSLASPTPSPSSTASSSIIYSLTFLLSLFLLGLFAPQFFPLRKNQERQPPIPINKELDDLHLFELASNIELSRGVPKISHLRTANSHPKIAFLFLTNSDLVFAPLWQRFFQGNEHLFNVYIHADPFTKLSPPDWSIKANFIPAKKTHPRGPRVMLPEISFDRFRIGSQFFVLAKRHSLLVLKERMLWRKFKLPCIDLYSCYPEEHYFPTLLSMEDPKGCSHYTLTRVNWSDSIDGHPHTYRSPEVSPKLLRQLRTSNSSHSYFFARKFAPDCLKPLLKIAEEAIFRD
;
A
#
# COMPACT_ATOMS: atom_id res chain seq x y z
N MET A 1 79.42 20.49 52.60
CA MET A 1 78.12 20.45 53.29
C MET A 1 77.08 21.11 52.40
N SER A 2 76.26 20.32 51.73
CA SER A 2 75.11 20.79 50.96
C SER A 2 74.11 19.63 50.85
N SER A 3 73.07 19.69 51.68
CA SER A 3 71.94 18.76 51.71
C SER A 3 70.80 19.39 50.92
N LEU A 4 70.39 18.77 49.81
CA LEU A 4 69.13 19.09 49.13
C LEU A 4 67.98 18.33 49.80
N ALA A 5 66.95 19.07 50.20
CA ALA A 5 65.68 18.51 50.69
C ALA A 5 64.67 18.37 49.54
N SER A 6 63.97 17.24 49.53
CA SER A 6 62.87 16.89 48.63
C SER A 6 61.58 17.68 48.94
N PRO A 7 60.69 17.94 47.95
CA PRO A 7 59.35 18.45 48.24
C PRO A 7 58.35 17.30 48.48
N THR A 8 57.50 17.46 49.49
CA THR A 8 56.32 16.63 49.80
C THR A 8 55.13 16.98 48.90
N PRO A 9 54.27 16.02 48.49
CA PRO A 9 53.06 16.31 47.74
C PRO A 9 51.92 16.79 48.65
N SER A 10 51.11 17.73 48.16
CA SER A 10 49.87 18.21 48.78
C SER A 10 48.69 17.27 48.50
N PRO A 11 47.71 17.15 49.42
CA PRO A 11 46.55 16.29 49.22
C PRO A 11 45.53 16.91 48.26
N SER A 12 45.06 16.06 47.34
CA SER A 12 44.14 16.35 46.24
C SER A 12 42.72 16.69 46.68
N SER A 13 42.16 17.78 46.16
CA SER A 13 40.77 18.24 46.34
C SER A 13 39.78 17.56 45.36
N THR A 14 39.68 16.23 45.37
CA THR A 14 38.84 15.45 44.43
C THR A 14 37.38 15.28 44.88
N ALA A 15 37.05 15.64 46.13
CA ALA A 15 35.69 15.49 46.66
C ALA A 15 34.72 16.57 46.15
N SER A 16 35.20 17.80 45.95
CA SER A 16 34.35 18.94 45.56
C SER A 16 33.88 18.87 44.10
N SER A 17 34.73 18.41 43.19
CA SER A 17 34.38 18.27 41.77
C SER A 17 33.32 17.19 41.53
N SER A 18 33.44 16.05 42.21
CA SER A 18 32.51 14.91 42.08
C SER A 18 31.09 15.24 42.55
N ILE A 19 30.95 16.06 43.59
CA ILE A 19 29.66 16.53 44.11
C ILE A 19 29.00 17.50 43.12
N ILE A 20 29.78 18.38 42.47
CA ILE A 20 29.27 19.33 41.47
C ILE A 20 28.75 18.59 40.23
N TYR A 21 29.44 17.55 39.75
CA TYR A 21 28.95 16.74 38.63
C TYR A 21 27.69 15.94 38.99
N SER A 22 27.59 15.44 40.22
CA SER A 22 26.41 14.72 40.69
C SER A 22 25.18 15.63 40.83
N LEU A 23 25.38 16.85 41.34
CA LEU A 23 24.31 17.85 41.46
C LEU A 23 23.86 18.40 40.11
N THR A 24 24.78 18.63 39.17
CA THR A 24 24.43 19.06 37.80
C THR A 24 23.69 17.96 37.04
N PHE A 25 24.07 16.70 37.20
CA PHE A 25 23.34 15.57 36.63
C PHE A 25 21.92 15.43 37.20
N LEU A 26 21.77 15.50 38.52
CA LEU A 26 20.46 15.46 39.18
C LEU A 26 19.55 16.63 38.78
N LEU A 27 20.12 17.84 38.67
CA LEU A 27 19.37 19.01 38.21
C LEU A 27 18.95 18.87 36.74
N SER A 28 19.79 18.29 35.88
CA SER A 28 19.45 18.03 34.47
C SER A 28 18.32 17.00 34.31
N LEU A 29 18.31 15.93 35.14
CA LEU A 29 17.23 14.94 35.20
C LEU A 29 15.92 15.54 35.73
N PHE A 30 16.01 16.42 36.73
CA PHE A 30 14.85 17.13 37.28
C PHE A 30 14.24 18.10 36.27
N LEU A 31 15.07 18.85 35.54
CA LEU A 31 14.63 19.74 34.46
C LEU A 31 14.06 18.94 33.28
N LEU A 32 14.68 17.81 32.89
CA LEU A 32 14.10 16.89 31.91
C LEU A 32 12.74 16.34 32.38
N GLY A 33 12.57 16.00 33.66
CA GLY A 33 11.28 15.54 34.20
C GLY A 33 10.20 16.64 34.23
N LEU A 34 10.58 17.89 34.52
CA LEU A 34 9.66 19.03 34.56
C LEU A 34 9.24 19.51 33.16
N PHE A 35 10.13 19.44 32.17
CA PHE A 35 9.88 19.92 30.80
C PHE A 35 9.56 18.82 29.77
N ALA A 36 9.83 17.54 30.06
CA ALA A 36 9.41 16.41 29.20
C ALA A 36 7.90 16.40 28.87
N PRO A 37 6.96 16.72 29.79
CA PRO A 37 5.55 16.75 29.43
C PRO A 37 5.15 17.95 28.56
N GLN A 38 6.04 18.92 28.32
CA GLN A 38 5.80 20.06 27.43
C GLN A 38 6.32 19.83 26.00
N PHE A 39 7.37 19.01 25.82
CA PHE A 39 7.94 18.69 24.50
C PHE A 39 7.48 17.35 23.93
N PHE A 40 7.09 16.40 24.78
CA PHE A 40 6.36 15.21 24.35
C PHE A 40 4.89 15.41 24.70
N PRO A 41 4.02 15.75 23.73
CA PRO A 41 2.60 15.61 23.97
C PRO A 41 2.36 14.12 24.24
N LEU A 42 2.15 13.79 25.52
CA LEU A 42 1.41 12.60 25.91
C LEU A 42 0.13 12.67 25.08
N ARG A 43 0.05 11.82 24.06
CA ARG A 43 -1.09 11.69 23.13
C ARG A 43 -2.31 11.18 23.90
N LYS A 44 -2.82 12.01 24.81
CA LYS A 44 -4.16 11.91 25.37
C LYS A 44 -5.09 12.48 24.31
N ASN A 45 -6.10 11.70 23.96
CA ASN A 45 -7.09 11.92 22.90
C ASN A 45 -6.66 11.46 21.50
N GLN A 46 -6.36 10.17 21.37
CA GLN A 46 -6.93 9.44 20.24
C GLN A 46 -8.34 9.04 20.66
N GLU A 47 -9.32 9.92 20.41
CA GLU A 47 -10.73 9.55 20.46
C GLU A 47 -10.89 8.27 19.63
N ARG A 48 -11.31 7.18 20.29
CA ARG A 48 -11.72 5.98 19.57
C ARG A 48 -12.95 6.37 18.76
N GLN A 49 -12.79 6.53 17.45
CA GLN A 49 -13.94 6.65 16.56
C GLN A 49 -14.81 5.39 16.71
N PRO A 50 -16.14 5.55 16.65
CA PRO A 50 -17.06 4.44 16.86
C PRO A 50 -16.89 3.38 15.76
N PRO A 51 -17.14 2.10 16.09
CA PRO A 51 -17.11 1.02 15.11
C PRO A 51 -18.05 1.32 13.93
N ILE A 52 -17.73 0.73 12.77
CA ILE A 52 -18.57 0.85 11.57
C ILE A 52 -20.00 0.39 11.92
N PRO A 53 -21.05 1.15 11.55
CA PRO A 53 -22.44 0.77 11.81
C PRO A 53 -22.81 -0.62 11.25
N ILE A 54 -23.53 -1.42 12.04
CA ILE A 54 -23.91 -2.82 11.72
C ILE A 54 -24.70 -2.92 10.42
N ASN A 55 -25.59 -1.96 10.14
CA ASN A 55 -26.38 -1.92 8.91
C ASN A 55 -25.49 -1.88 7.65
N LYS A 56 -24.43 -1.07 7.66
CA LYS A 56 -23.47 -1.00 6.55
C LYS A 56 -22.68 -2.29 6.36
N GLU A 57 -22.45 -3.04 7.43
CA GLU A 57 -21.81 -4.36 7.35
C GLU A 57 -22.76 -5.41 6.77
N LEU A 58 -24.05 -5.34 7.13
CA LEU A 58 -25.08 -6.24 6.58
C LEU A 58 -25.30 -6.00 5.09
N ASP A 59 -25.30 -4.75 4.63
CA ASP A 59 -25.38 -4.37 3.22
C ASP A 59 -24.20 -4.95 2.42
N ASP A 60 -22.96 -4.82 2.94
CA ASP A 60 -21.77 -5.38 2.29
C ASP A 60 -21.86 -6.90 2.19
N LEU A 61 -22.31 -7.57 3.26
CA LEU A 61 -22.49 -9.03 3.27
C LEU A 61 -23.48 -9.49 2.20
N HIS A 62 -24.61 -8.80 2.07
CA HIS A 62 -25.61 -9.10 1.05
C HIS A 62 -25.05 -8.90 -0.37
N LEU A 63 -24.31 -7.81 -0.61
CA LEU A 63 -23.67 -7.55 -1.92
C LEU A 63 -22.66 -8.64 -2.29
N PHE A 64 -21.86 -9.09 -1.34
CA PHE A 64 -20.90 -10.15 -1.58
C PHE A 64 -21.58 -11.51 -1.78
N GLU A 65 -22.63 -11.81 -1.03
CA GLU A 65 -23.43 -13.02 -1.20
C GLU A 65 -24.07 -13.04 -2.59
N LEU A 66 -24.69 -11.93 -3.01
CA LEU A 66 -25.22 -11.76 -4.37
C LEU A 66 -24.13 -12.00 -5.42
N ALA A 67 -22.97 -11.35 -5.29
CA ALA A 67 -21.87 -11.47 -6.25
C ALA A 67 -21.30 -12.90 -6.34
N SER A 68 -21.25 -13.61 -5.21
CA SER A 68 -20.75 -14.99 -5.16
C SER A 68 -21.78 -16.03 -5.62
N ASN A 69 -23.07 -15.80 -5.36
CA ASN A 69 -24.17 -16.69 -5.70
C ASN A 69 -24.66 -16.54 -7.15
N ILE A 70 -24.52 -15.35 -7.76
CA ILE A 70 -24.79 -15.14 -9.20
C ILE A 70 -23.99 -16.10 -10.08
N GLU A 71 -22.81 -16.55 -9.63
CA GLU A 71 -22.00 -17.53 -10.38
C GLU A 71 -22.35 -18.98 -10.04
N LEU A 72 -22.86 -19.26 -8.83
CA LEU A 72 -23.36 -20.59 -8.43
C LEU A 72 -24.69 -20.94 -9.11
N SER A 73 -25.58 -19.96 -9.33
CA SER A 73 -26.85 -20.18 -10.06
C SER A 73 -26.66 -20.44 -11.56
N ARG A 74 -25.46 -20.15 -12.10
CA ARG A 74 -25.08 -20.47 -13.49
C ARG A 74 -24.59 -21.90 -13.70
N GLY A 75 -24.66 -22.77 -12.68
CA GLY A 75 -24.41 -24.20 -12.83
C GLY A 75 -23.04 -24.50 -13.42
N VAL A 76 -21.97 -24.36 -12.63
CA VAL A 76 -20.66 -24.90 -13.00
C VAL A 76 -20.52 -26.28 -12.36
N PRO A 77 -20.80 -27.39 -13.07
CA PRO A 77 -20.29 -28.69 -12.66
C PRO A 77 -18.76 -28.68 -12.79
N LYS A 78 -18.12 -29.51 -11.96
CA LYS A 78 -16.67 -29.78 -11.96
C LYS A 78 -16.08 -29.81 -13.38
N ILE A 79 -14.98 -29.08 -13.56
CA ILE A 79 -13.93 -29.30 -14.56
C ILE A 79 -14.44 -29.91 -15.88
N SER A 80 -14.98 -29.07 -16.75
CA SER A 80 -15.00 -29.36 -18.18
C SER A 80 -14.81 -28.06 -18.94
N HIS A 81 -13.85 -28.10 -19.85
CA HIS A 81 -13.26 -27.01 -20.62
C HIS A 81 -14.21 -26.24 -21.56
N LEU A 82 -15.53 -26.29 -21.39
CA LEU A 82 -16.47 -25.76 -22.39
C LEU A 82 -17.72 -25.10 -21.77
N ARG A 83 -17.80 -23.78 -22.03
CA ARG A 83 -19.00 -23.01 -22.37
C ARG A 83 -20.09 -22.79 -21.30
N THR A 84 -19.95 -21.67 -20.59
CA THR A 84 -20.88 -20.51 -20.71
C THR A 84 -20.07 -19.22 -20.62
N ALA A 85 -19.03 -19.11 -21.45
CA ALA A 85 -18.16 -17.95 -21.46
C ALA A 85 -18.89 -16.77 -22.11
N ASN A 86 -18.91 -15.62 -21.43
CA ASN A 86 -19.12 -14.35 -22.09
C ASN A 86 -18.26 -14.34 -23.38
N SER A 87 -18.86 -14.18 -24.55
CA SER A 87 -18.16 -14.35 -25.84
C SER A 87 -16.99 -13.39 -25.99
N HIS A 88 -16.97 -12.31 -25.20
CA HIS A 88 -15.92 -11.30 -25.15
C HIS A 88 -15.57 -11.04 -23.67
N PRO A 89 -14.51 -11.67 -23.12
CA PRO A 89 -14.09 -11.41 -21.75
C PRO A 89 -13.68 -9.95 -21.59
N LYS A 90 -14.13 -9.30 -20.50
CA LYS A 90 -13.77 -7.92 -20.17
C LYS A 90 -12.73 -7.86 -19.06
N ILE A 91 -11.87 -6.83 -19.11
CA ILE A 91 -10.95 -6.47 -18.03
C ILE A 91 -11.59 -5.40 -17.15
N ALA A 92 -11.57 -5.58 -15.83
CA ALA A 92 -11.97 -4.54 -14.89
C ALA A 92 -10.74 -3.79 -14.40
N PHE A 93 -10.70 -2.48 -14.63
CA PHE A 93 -9.67 -1.58 -14.09
C PHE A 93 -10.22 -0.90 -12.83
N LEU A 94 -9.50 -1.03 -11.72
CA LEU A 94 -9.82 -0.37 -10.46
C LEU A 94 -8.70 0.61 -10.11
N PHE A 95 -9.01 1.91 -10.12
CA PHE A 95 -8.10 2.97 -9.71
C PHE A 95 -8.38 3.34 -8.26
N LEU A 96 -7.43 3.09 -7.37
CA LEU A 96 -7.46 3.59 -5.99
C LEU A 96 -6.74 4.93 -5.96
N THR A 97 -7.41 6.00 -5.52
CA THR A 97 -6.82 7.33 -5.53
C THR A 97 -7.18 8.17 -4.32
N ASN A 98 -6.20 8.95 -3.86
CA ASN A 98 -6.36 9.99 -2.84
C ASN A 98 -5.99 11.38 -3.41
N SER A 99 -5.81 11.49 -4.72
CA SER A 99 -5.53 12.73 -5.45
C SER A 99 -6.20 12.71 -6.83
N ASP A 100 -6.15 13.84 -7.54
CA ASP A 100 -6.62 13.89 -8.92
C ASP A 100 -5.87 12.87 -9.79
N LEU A 101 -6.59 12.26 -10.74
CA LEU A 101 -6.02 11.33 -11.71
C LEU A 101 -5.26 12.12 -12.79
N VAL A 102 -4.08 12.63 -12.45
CA VAL A 102 -3.25 13.46 -13.34
C VAL A 102 -3.03 12.77 -14.70
N PHE A 103 -2.89 11.45 -14.73
CA PHE A 103 -2.67 10.69 -15.95
C PHE A 103 -3.95 10.30 -16.71
N ALA A 104 -5.13 10.81 -16.32
CA ALA A 104 -6.40 10.54 -17.00
C ALA A 104 -6.36 10.79 -18.52
N PRO A 105 -5.71 11.84 -19.05
CA PRO A 105 -5.61 12.03 -20.51
C PRO A 105 -4.84 10.92 -21.23
N LEU A 106 -3.85 10.30 -20.58
CA LEU A 106 -3.11 9.18 -21.15
C LEU A 106 -3.95 7.90 -21.13
N TRP A 107 -4.65 7.64 -20.02
CA TRP A 107 -5.62 6.56 -19.91
C TRP A 107 -6.75 6.70 -20.93
N GLN A 108 -7.20 7.93 -21.20
CA GLN A 108 -8.21 8.19 -22.22
C GLN A 108 -7.78 7.67 -23.59
N ARG A 109 -6.55 7.96 -24.02
CA ARG A 109 -6.01 7.46 -25.29
C ARG A 109 -5.86 5.94 -25.28
N PHE A 110 -5.42 5.35 -24.17
CA PHE A 110 -5.28 3.90 -24.04
C PHE A 110 -6.62 3.16 -24.23
N PHE A 111 -7.68 3.70 -23.65
CA PHE A 111 -9.01 3.07 -23.63
C PHE A 111 -9.85 3.39 -24.86
N GLN A 112 -9.51 4.43 -25.61
CA GLN A 112 -10.27 4.92 -26.76
C GLN A 112 -10.50 3.80 -27.80
N GLY A 113 -11.76 3.61 -28.19
CA GLY A 113 -12.17 2.61 -29.20
C GLY A 113 -12.27 1.17 -28.68
N ASN A 114 -11.97 0.93 -27.39
CA ASN A 114 -11.95 -0.39 -26.78
C ASN A 114 -13.00 -0.56 -25.66
N GLU A 115 -14.02 0.30 -25.60
CA GLU A 115 -14.96 0.42 -24.48
C GLU A 115 -15.75 -0.88 -24.20
N HIS A 116 -15.87 -1.75 -25.20
CA HIS A 116 -16.52 -3.05 -25.06
C HIS A 116 -15.63 -4.10 -24.37
N LEU A 117 -14.32 -3.89 -24.25
CA LEU A 117 -13.35 -4.83 -23.68
C LEU A 117 -13.06 -4.59 -22.20
N PHE A 118 -13.57 -3.50 -21.61
CA PHE A 118 -13.26 -3.19 -20.21
C PHE A 118 -14.41 -2.53 -19.45
N ASN A 119 -14.24 -2.45 -18.13
CA ASN A 119 -14.98 -1.57 -17.24
C ASN A 119 -14.00 -0.81 -16.35
N VAL A 120 -14.27 0.46 -16.06
CA VAL A 120 -13.45 1.29 -15.17
C VAL A 120 -14.20 1.58 -13.87
N TYR A 121 -13.48 1.46 -12.77
CA TYR A 121 -13.93 1.79 -11.42
C TYR A 121 -12.90 2.71 -10.78
N ILE A 122 -13.36 3.78 -10.14
CA ILE A 122 -12.51 4.67 -9.34
C ILE A 122 -12.96 4.54 -7.89
N HIS A 123 -12.04 4.20 -7.01
CA HIS A 123 -12.22 4.27 -5.58
C HIS A 123 -11.44 5.45 -5.03
N ALA A 124 -12.18 6.48 -4.62
CA ALA A 124 -11.61 7.71 -4.10
C ALA A 124 -11.60 7.71 -2.57
N ASP A 125 -10.51 8.18 -1.97
CA ASP A 125 -10.45 8.54 -0.56
C ASP A 125 -11.62 9.49 -0.22
N PRO A 126 -12.42 9.21 0.84
CA PRO A 126 -13.64 9.96 1.08
C PRO A 126 -13.37 11.34 1.67
N PHE A 127 -12.14 11.64 2.06
CA PHE A 127 -11.70 12.93 2.60
C PHE A 127 -10.98 13.79 1.57
N THR A 128 -10.57 13.21 0.44
CA THR A 128 -10.01 13.98 -0.66
C THR A 128 -11.13 14.56 -1.52
N LYS A 129 -11.13 15.89 -1.68
CA LYS A 129 -11.90 16.55 -2.74
C LYS A 129 -11.17 16.38 -4.06
N LEU A 130 -11.69 15.51 -4.91
CA LEU A 130 -11.18 15.32 -6.27
C LEU A 130 -11.82 16.32 -7.23
N SER A 131 -11.02 16.86 -8.12
CA SER A 131 -11.54 17.51 -9.32
C SER A 131 -12.19 16.43 -10.19
N PRO A 132 -13.34 16.70 -10.84
CA PRO A 132 -13.84 15.81 -11.88
C PRO A 132 -12.73 15.60 -12.91
N PRO A 133 -12.30 14.35 -13.17
CA PRO A 133 -11.28 14.13 -14.19
C PRO A 133 -11.82 14.61 -15.54
N ASP A 134 -11.00 15.33 -16.29
CA ASP A 134 -11.29 15.68 -17.68
C ASP A 134 -11.15 14.41 -18.52
N TRP A 135 -12.19 13.58 -18.49
CA TRP A 135 -12.22 12.29 -19.13
C TRP A 135 -13.59 11.99 -19.72
N SER A 136 -13.63 11.44 -20.94
CA SER A 136 -14.87 11.06 -21.63
C SER A 136 -15.28 9.61 -21.38
N ILE A 137 -14.52 8.87 -20.56
CA ILE A 137 -14.75 7.44 -20.32
C ILE A 137 -15.74 7.24 -19.19
N LYS A 138 -16.72 6.36 -19.41
CA LYS A 138 -17.64 5.94 -18.37
C LYS A 138 -16.92 5.15 -17.29
N ALA A 139 -16.95 5.65 -16.06
CA ALA A 139 -16.51 4.87 -14.91
C ALA A 139 -17.42 5.02 -13.71
N ASN A 140 -17.30 4.04 -12.82
CA ASN A 140 -18.10 3.93 -11.62
C ASN A 140 -17.28 4.39 -10.42
N PHE A 141 -17.72 5.45 -9.75
CA PHE A 141 -17.10 5.90 -8.51
C PHE A 141 -17.62 5.08 -7.33
N ILE A 142 -16.70 4.49 -6.58
CA ILE A 142 -16.99 3.68 -5.40
C ILE A 142 -16.49 4.47 -4.18
N PRO A 143 -17.36 4.91 -3.26
CA PRO A 143 -16.92 5.64 -2.07
C PRO A 143 -16.14 4.73 -1.12
N ALA A 144 -15.03 5.24 -0.59
CA ALA A 144 -14.27 4.59 0.46
C ALA A 144 -14.96 4.64 1.84
N LYS A 145 -14.66 3.63 2.68
CA LYS A 145 -15.13 3.53 4.07
C LYS A 145 -13.93 3.66 5.01
N LYS A 146 -14.14 4.25 6.21
CA LYS A 146 -13.09 4.37 7.24
C LYS A 146 -12.71 3.00 7.82
N THR A 147 -11.43 2.80 8.10
CA THR A 147 -10.86 1.65 8.83
C THR A 147 -10.15 2.13 10.12
N HIS A 148 -9.90 1.26 11.11
CA HIS A 148 -9.56 1.60 12.53
C HIS A 148 -8.12 1.09 12.94
N PRO A 149 -7.69 0.74 14.20
CA PRO A 149 -6.39 0.09 14.59
C PRO A 149 -6.18 -1.47 15.03
N ARG A 150 -5.17 -2.25 14.52
CA ARG A 150 -4.84 -3.73 14.66
C ARG A 150 -3.89 -4.05 15.79
N GLY A 151 -4.31 -4.95 16.67
CA GLY A 151 -3.46 -5.56 17.69
C GLY A 151 -2.33 -6.46 17.17
N PRO A 152 -1.25 -6.64 17.95
CA PRO A 152 -0.08 -7.46 17.61
C PRO A 152 -0.35 -8.97 17.50
N ARG A 153 -1.52 -9.45 17.96
CA ARG A 153 -1.91 -10.88 17.92
C ARG A 153 -3.16 -11.16 17.09
N VAL A 154 -3.67 -10.16 16.37
CA VAL A 154 -4.96 -10.25 15.67
C VAL A 154 -4.97 -11.34 14.59
N MET A 155 -3.82 -11.67 14.01
CA MET A 155 -3.70 -12.71 12.98
C MET A 155 -3.88 -14.13 13.48
N LEU A 156 -3.53 -14.38 14.75
CA LEU A 156 -3.53 -15.72 15.32
C LEU A 156 -4.94 -16.18 15.73
N PRO A 157 -5.20 -17.50 15.73
CA PRO A 157 -4.36 -18.58 15.20
C PRO A 157 -4.36 -18.74 13.66
N GLU A 158 -5.28 -18.08 12.94
CA GLU A 158 -5.60 -18.42 11.56
C GLU A 158 -4.50 -18.10 10.56
N ILE A 159 -3.66 -17.11 10.85
CA ILE A 159 -2.38 -16.90 10.15
C ILE A 159 -1.26 -16.85 11.17
N SER A 160 -0.40 -17.85 11.14
CA SER A 160 0.89 -17.86 11.81
C SER A 160 1.87 -16.92 11.11
N PHE A 161 2.90 -16.46 11.82
CA PHE A 161 3.87 -15.50 11.29
C PHE A 161 4.59 -16.00 10.03
N ASP A 162 4.89 -17.30 9.95
CA ASP A 162 5.55 -17.94 8.80
C ASP A 162 4.66 -18.03 7.55
N ARG A 163 3.34 -17.90 7.71
CA ARG A 163 2.35 -17.89 6.62
C ARG A 163 1.96 -16.48 6.20
N PHE A 164 2.29 -15.47 7.00
CA PHE A 164 2.03 -14.08 6.64
C PHE A 164 2.91 -13.69 5.45
N ARG A 165 2.31 -13.03 4.45
CA ARG A 165 2.99 -12.60 3.23
C ARG A 165 2.84 -11.10 3.05
N ILE A 166 3.85 -10.50 2.44
CA ILE A 166 3.82 -9.14 1.91
C ILE A 166 3.96 -9.22 0.38
N GLY A 167 3.31 -8.31 -0.33
CA GLY A 167 3.37 -8.20 -1.77
C GLY A 167 3.08 -6.78 -2.22
N SER A 168 2.73 -6.64 -3.50
CA SER A 168 2.47 -5.32 -4.09
C SER A 168 1.04 -4.85 -3.84
N GLN A 169 0.88 -3.54 -3.61
CA GLN A 169 -0.43 -2.85 -3.69
C GLN A 169 -1.06 -2.94 -5.10
N PHE A 170 -0.25 -3.24 -6.11
CA PHE A 170 -0.65 -3.32 -7.52
C PHE A 170 -0.69 -4.79 -7.94
N PHE A 171 -1.89 -5.33 -8.09
CA PHE A 171 -2.13 -6.74 -8.38
C PHE A 171 -3.14 -6.92 -9.51
N VAL A 172 -3.10 -8.11 -10.12
CA VAL A 172 -4.07 -8.55 -11.13
C VAL A 172 -4.64 -9.87 -10.64
N LEU A 173 -5.98 -9.96 -10.58
CA LEU A 173 -6.67 -11.18 -10.18
C LEU A 173 -7.37 -11.80 -11.39
N ALA A 174 -7.16 -13.10 -11.59
CA ALA A 174 -8.04 -13.87 -12.45
C ALA A 174 -9.44 -13.92 -11.84
N LYS A 175 -10.48 -14.02 -12.67
CA LYS A 175 -11.89 -14.07 -12.21
C LYS A 175 -12.11 -15.10 -11.10
N ARG A 176 -11.47 -16.27 -11.21
CA ARG A 176 -11.53 -17.35 -10.20
C ARG A 176 -10.99 -16.91 -8.82
N HIS A 177 -9.90 -16.14 -8.79
CA HIS A 177 -9.30 -15.64 -7.56
C HIS A 177 -10.11 -14.49 -6.97
N SER A 178 -10.73 -13.65 -7.81
CA SER A 178 -11.68 -12.63 -7.32
C SER A 178 -12.87 -13.25 -6.61
N LEU A 179 -13.43 -14.35 -7.14
CA LEU A 179 -14.52 -15.07 -6.48
C LEU A 179 -14.09 -15.70 -5.15
N LEU A 180 -12.86 -16.20 -5.08
CA LEU A 180 -12.27 -16.71 -3.85
C LEU A 180 -12.19 -15.60 -2.79
N VAL A 181 -11.66 -14.42 -3.16
CA VAL A 181 -11.59 -13.25 -2.28
C VAL A 181 -12.97 -12.83 -1.76
N LEU A 182 -14.00 -12.83 -2.62
CA LEU A 182 -15.36 -12.43 -2.23
C LEU A 182 -16.00 -13.40 -1.24
N LYS A 183 -15.65 -14.68 -1.31
CA LYS A 183 -16.15 -15.75 -0.43
C LYS A 183 -15.38 -15.83 0.88
N GLU A 184 -14.12 -15.42 0.90
CA GLU A 184 -13.31 -15.44 2.10
C GLU A 184 -13.87 -14.44 3.14
N ARG A 185 -14.15 -14.93 4.34
CA ARG A 185 -14.67 -14.12 5.46
C ARG A 185 -13.80 -14.14 6.68
N MET A 186 -13.11 -15.24 6.94
CA MET A 186 -12.43 -15.47 8.19
C MET A 186 -11.16 -14.60 8.25
N LEU A 187 -10.33 -14.63 7.22
CA LEU A 187 -9.17 -13.75 7.11
C LEU A 187 -9.61 -12.29 6.94
N TRP A 188 -10.61 -12.03 6.10
CA TRP A 188 -11.11 -10.66 5.89
C TRP A 188 -11.63 -10.04 7.18
N ARG A 189 -12.34 -10.80 8.04
CA ARG A 189 -12.75 -10.31 9.36
C ARG A 189 -11.59 -9.83 10.20
N LYS A 190 -10.39 -10.37 10.01
CA LYS A 190 -9.17 -9.91 10.66
C LYS A 190 -8.51 -8.76 9.91
N PHE A 191 -8.45 -8.79 8.58
CA PHE A 191 -7.76 -7.77 7.76
C PHE A 191 -8.53 -6.47 7.62
N LYS A 192 -9.85 -6.56 7.71
CA LYS A 192 -10.72 -5.40 7.88
C LYS A 192 -10.61 -4.81 9.27
N LEU A 193 -10.06 -5.56 10.25
CA LEU A 193 -9.69 -4.93 11.49
C LEU A 193 -8.67 -3.86 11.07
N PRO A 194 -8.96 -2.60 11.39
CA PRO A 194 -8.03 -1.78 12.10
C PRO A 194 -6.49 -2.00 11.98
N CYS A 195 -5.59 -0.99 11.84
CA CYS A 195 -4.09 -0.94 12.00
C CYS A 195 -3.51 -0.12 13.21
N ILE A 196 -2.86 -0.70 14.26
CA ILE A 196 -2.47 0.05 15.50
C ILE A 196 -1.42 1.10 15.17
N ASP A 197 -0.44 0.67 14.39
CA ASP A 197 0.55 1.54 13.81
C ASP A 197 0.18 1.76 12.34
N LEU A 198 -0.16 3.01 12.00
CA LEU A 198 -0.53 3.40 10.65
C LEU A 198 0.68 3.46 9.71
N TYR A 199 1.91 3.48 10.25
CA TYR A 199 3.14 3.53 9.46
C TYR A 199 3.68 2.15 9.09
N SER A 200 3.08 1.06 9.59
CA SER A 200 3.58 -0.30 9.36
C SER A 200 2.48 -1.32 9.02
N CYS A 201 1.27 -0.85 8.73
CA CYS A 201 0.14 -1.72 8.52
C CYS A 201 -0.57 -1.41 7.20
N TYR A 202 -0.33 -2.28 6.23
CA TYR A 202 -0.79 -2.16 4.85
C TYR A 202 -1.65 -3.38 4.47
N PRO A 203 -2.93 -3.46 4.89
CA PRO A 203 -3.78 -4.61 4.62
C PRO A 203 -3.85 -5.00 3.15
N GLU A 204 -3.78 -4.03 2.25
CA GLU A 204 -3.76 -4.21 0.80
C GLU A 204 -2.47 -4.87 0.28
N GLU A 205 -1.33 -4.68 0.97
CA GLU A 205 -0.06 -5.36 0.65
C GLU A 205 0.02 -6.77 1.25
N HIS A 206 -0.84 -7.09 2.22
CA HIS A 206 -0.75 -8.35 2.97
C HIS A 206 -1.92 -9.31 2.70
N TYR A 207 -3.15 -8.82 2.56
CA TYR A 207 -4.35 -9.65 2.49
C TYR A 207 -4.34 -10.58 1.28
N PHE A 208 -4.23 -10.02 0.06
CA PHE A 208 -4.25 -10.82 -1.17
C PHE A 208 -3.07 -11.78 -1.25
N PRO A 209 -1.81 -11.37 -1.00
CA PRO A 209 -0.68 -12.28 -1.05
C PRO A 209 -0.77 -13.40 -0.01
N THR A 210 -1.24 -13.08 1.21
CA THR A 210 -1.39 -14.09 2.27
C THR A 210 -2.46 -15.10 1.90
N LEU A 211 -3.68 -14.64 1.58
CA LEU A 211 -4.80 -15.50 1.19
C LEU A 211 -4.45 -16.39 0.00
N LEU A 212 -3.93 -15.80 -1.08
CA LEU A 212 -3.69 -16.55 -2.32
C LEU A 212 -2.51 -17.53 -2.19
N SER A 213 -1.48 -17.21 -1.40
CA SER A 213 -0.39 -18.16 -1.12
C SER A 213 -0.84 -19.39 -0.32
N MET A 214 -1.90 -19.25 0.47
CA MET A 214 -2.48 -20.32 1.27
C MET A 214 -3.46 -21.17 0.44
N GLU A 215 -4.27 -20.53 -0.40
CA GLU A 215 -5.37 -21.20 -1.10
C GLU A 215 -5.01 -21.72 -2.49
N ASP A 216 -4.15 -21.03 -3.25
CA ASP A 216 -3.76 -21.44 -4.60
C ASP A 216 -2.28 -21.14 -4.93
N PRO A 217 -1.33 -21.74 -4.20
CA PRO A 217 0.10 -21.46 -4.39
C PRO A 217 0.63 -21.82 -5.77
N LYS A 218 0.00 -22.77 -6.48
CA LYS A 218 0.43 -23.20 -7.84
C LYS A 218 -0.27 -22.42 -8.95
N GLY A 219 -1.43 -21.82 -8.69
CA GLY A 219 -2.16 -21.01 -9.66
C GLY A 219 -1.84 -19.52 -9.63
N CYS A 220 -0.94 -19.10 -8.72
CA CYS A 220 -0.38 -17.75 -8.67
C CYS A 220 1.00 -17.67 -9.32
N SER A 221 1.27 -16.59 -10.05
CA SER A 221 2.56 -16.32 -10.70
C SER A 221 3.66 -15.90 -9.73
N HIS A 222 3.32 -15.54 -8.48
CA HIS A 222 4.22 -14.92 -7.49
C HIS A 222 4.94 -13.67 -8.02
N TYR A 223 4.39 -13.04 -9.06
CA TYR A 223 4.98 -11.92 -9.77
C TYR A 223 3.88 -10.95 -10.23
N THR A 224 4.11 -9.65 -10.07
CA THR A 224 3.19 -8.58 -10.51
C THR A 224 3.57 -8.05 -11.90
N LEU A 225 2.56 -7.69 -12.69
CA LEU A 225 2.74 -7.05 -14.00
C LEU A 225 3.14 -5.56 -13.90
N THR A 226 3.43 -5.05 -12.70
CA THR A 226 3.84 -3.66 -12.47
C THR A 226 5.34 -3.54 -12.20
N ARG A 227 6.07 -2.84 -13.06
CA ARG A 227 7.48 -2.50 -12.86
C ARG A 227 7.63 -1.45 -11.78
N VAL A 228 8.52 -1.70 -10.84
CA VAL A 228 8.89 -0.75 -9.78
C VAL A 228 10.41 -0.64 -9.75
N ASN A 229 10.93 0.58 -9.68
CA ASN A 229 12.36 0.82 -9.49
C ASN A 229 12.64 1.14 -8.00
N TRP A 230 13.37 0.26 -7.34
CA TRP A 230 13.74 0.39 -5.92
C TRP A 230 15.17 0.87 -5.69
N SER A 231 15.93 1.18 -6.75
CA SER A 231 17.37 1.45 -6.67
C SER A 231 17.70 2.66 -5.77
N ASP A 232 16.85 3.70 -5.80
CA ASP A 232 17.02 4.93 -5.01
C ASP A 232 15.85 5.11 -4.03
N SER A 233 15.47 4.03 -3.33
CA SER A 233 14.34 4.07 -2.40
C SER A 233 14.63 4.95 -1.17
N ILE A 234 13.67 5.82 -0.84
CA ILE A 234 13.70 6.69 0.35
C ILE A 234 12.42 6.45 1.14
N ASP A 235 12.55 6.19 2.45
CA ASP A 235 11.43 5.96 3.38
C ASP A 235 10.40 4.91 2.90
N GLY A 236 10.88 3.84 2.26
CA GLY A 236 10.01 2.77 1.74
C GLY A 236 9.23 3.15 0.48
N HIS A 237 9.56 4.29 -0.15
CA HIS A 237 9.00 4.69 -1.44
C HIS A 237 9.96 4.35 -2.59
N PRO A 238 9.46 3.84 -3.72
CA PRO A 238 10.28 3.57 -4.90
C PRO A 238 10.66 4.88 -5.62
N HIS A 239 11.64 4.77 -6.52
CA HIS A 239 12.06 5.87 -7.39
C HIS A 239 10.87 6.51 -8.11
N THR A 240 10.86 7.83 -8.13
CA THR A 240 9.84 8.62 -8.82
C THR A 240 10.44 9.28 -10.05
N TYR A 241 10.16 8.72 -11.23
CA TYR A 241 10.56 9.28 -12.51
C TYR A 241 9.99 10.70 -12.67
N ARG A 242 10.84 11.61 -13.15
CA ARG A 242 10.50 13.01 -13.49
C ARG A 242 10.54 13.23 -14.99
N SER A 243 9.97 14.37 -15.41
CA SER A 243 9.88 14.76 -16.82
C SER A 243 11.20 14.57 -17.63
N PRO A 244 12.40 14.93 -17.10
CA PRO A 244 13.66 14.76 -17.83
C PRO A 244 14.06 13.31 -18.13
N GLU A 245 13.55 12.35 -17.35
CA GLU A 245 13.88 10.92 -17.52
C GLU A 245 12.98 10.25 -18.58
N VAL A 246 11.81 10.84 -18.87
CA VAL A 246 10.82 10.26 -19.77
C VAL A 246 11.37 10.21 -21.19
N SER A 247 11.56 8.99 -21.70
CA SER A 247 12.03 8.74 -23.06
C SER A 247 11.47 7.42 -23.61
N PRO A 248 11.40 7.24 -24.95
CA PRO A 248 11.04 5.97 -25.55
C PRO A 248 11.95 4.81 -25.10
N LYS A 249 13.24 5.10 -24.88
CA LYS A 249 14.21 4.13 -24.35
C LYS A 249 13.83 3.67 -22.94
N LEU A 250 13.50 4.61 -22.05
CA LEU A 250 13.06 4.27 -20.69
C LEU A 250 11.83 3.36 -20.72
N LEU A 251 10.81 3.69 -21.52
CA LEU A 251 9.58 2.90 -21.58
C LEU A 251 9.81 1.47 -22.08
N ARG A 252 10.66 1.28 -23.09
CA ARG A 252 11.07 -0.06 -23.55
C ARG A 252 11.80 -0.85 -22.46
N GLN A 253 12.68 -0.20 -21.71
CA GLN A 253 13.36 -0.83 -20.58
C GLN A 253 12.39 -1.25 -19.47
N LEU A 254 11.39 -0.42 -19.16
CA LEU A 254 10.39 -0.71 -18.13
C LEU A 254 9.52 -1.93 -18.46
N ARG A 255 9.27 -2.21 -19.74
CA ARG A 255 8.54 -3.40 -20.19
C ARG A 255 9.31 -4.70 -19.95
N THR A 256 10.63 -4.64 -19.91
CA THR A 256 11.48 -5.84 -19.80
C THR A 256 11.38 -6.44 -18.40
N SER A 257 11.16 -7.76 -18.32
CA SER A 257 11.14 -8.49 -17.05
C SER A 257 12.01 -9.74 -17.09
N ASN A 258 12.31 -10.27 -15.90
CA ASN A 258 12.99 -11.56 -15.72
C ASN A 258 12.01 -12.73 -15.62
N SER A 259 10.70 -12.48 -15.80
CA SER A 259 9.67 -13.51 -15.80
C SER A 259 9.32 -13.91 -17.24
N SER A 260 8.44 -14.89 -17.41
CA SER A 260 7.93 -15.27 -18.73
C SER A 260 7.07 -14.18 -19.40
N HIS A 261 6.71 -13.10 -18.70
CA HIS A 261 5.84 -12.05 -19.21
C HIS A 261 6.45 -10.66 -19.03
N SER A 262 6.34 -9.80 -20.04
CA SER A 262 6.69 -8.38 -19.92
C SER A 262 5.87 -7.68 -18.82
N TYR A 263 6.41 -6.61 -18.25
CA TYR A 263 5.62 -5.71 -17.41
C TYR A 263 4.63 -4.93 -18.28
N PHE A 264 3.38 -4.80 -17.80
CA PHE A 264 2.31 -4.06 -18.48
C PHE A 264 2.10 -2.67 -17.88
N PHE A 265 2.48 -2.51 -16.61
CA PHE A 265 2.37 -1.24 -15.88
C PHE A 265 3.73 -0.85 -15.31
N ALA A 266 3.91 0.43 -14.99
CA ALA A 266 5.09 0.92 -14.29
C ALA A 266 4.73 2.03 -13.31
N ARG A 267 5.48 2.10 -12.20
CA ARG A 267 5.42 3.19 -11.22
C ARG A 267 6.83 3.50 -10.68
N LYS A 268 7.10 4.69 -10.16
CA LYS A 268 6.20 5.83 -9.93
C LYS A 268 6.58 6.98 -10.86
N PHE A 269 5.60 7.66 -11.44
CA PHE A 269 5.82 8.85 -12.27
C PHE A 269 5.26 10.06 -11.55
N ALA A 270 5.99 11.16 -11.56
CA ALA A 270 5.50 12.43 -11.04
C ALA A 270 4.53 13.12 -12.02
N PRO A 271 3.66 14.02 -11.54
CA PRO A 271 2.67 14.73 -12.38
C PRO A 271 3.25 15.42 -13.61
N ASP A 272 4.47 15.95 -13.53
CA ASP A 272 5.18 16.63 -14.61
C ASP A 272 5.53 15.70 -15.80
N CYS A 273 5.44 14.38 -15.61
CA CYS A 273 5.64 13.39 -16.66
C CYS A 273 4.49 13.32 -17.67
N LEU A 274 3.31 13.87 -17.38
CA LEU A 274 2.14 13.74 -18.27
C LEU A 274 2.43 14.25 -19.68
N LYS A 275 2.96 15.48 -19.80
CA LYS A 275 3.24 16.10 -21.10
C LYS A 275 4.25 15.30 -21.95
N PRO A 276 5.45 14.93 -21.44
CA PRO A 276 6.37 14.12 -22.24
C PRO A 276 5.83 12.72 -22.54
N LEU A 277 5.07 12.09 -21.63
CA LEU A 277 4.44 10.79 -21.90
C LEU A 277 3.42 10.88 -23.05
N LEU A 278 2.57 11.91 -23.06
CA LEU A 278 1.61 12.14 -24.16
C LEU A 278 2.30 12.41 -25.50
N LYS A 279 3.48 13.05 -25.48
CA LYS A 279 4.29 13.34 -26.67
C LYS A 279 4.83 12.07 -27.33
N ILE A 280 5.18 11.06 -26.54
CA ILE A 280 5.78 9.80 -27.02
C ILE A 280 4.80 8.62 -27.01
N ALA A 281 3.52 8.86 -26.72
CA ALA A 281 2.54 7.79 -26.49
C ALA A 281 2.39 6.85 -27.70
N GLU A 282 2.22 7.40 -28.91
CA GLU A 282 2.11 6.61 -30.14
C GLU A 282 3.40 5.87 -30.49
N GLU A 283 4.56 6.45 -30.15
CA GLU A 283 5.86 5.86 -30.47
C GLU A 283 6.22 4.70 -29.53
N ALA A 284 5.88 4.83 -28.24
CA ALA A 284 6.51 4.05 -27.18
C ALA A 284 5.55 3.45 -26.14
N ILE A 285 4.28 3.86 -26.11
CA ILE A 285 3.26 3.33 -25.17
C ILE A 285 2.25 2.44 -25.89
N PHE A 286 1.70 2.91 -27.02
CA PHE A 286 0.67 2.20 -27.78
C PHE A 286 1.21 1.37 -28.95
N ARG A 287 2.52 1.40 -29.15
CA ARG A 287 3.22 0.54 -30.10
C ARG A 287 3.71 -0.72 -29.41
N ASP A 288 3.30 -1.86 -29.94
CA ASP A 288 3.83 -3.18 -29.56
C ASP A 288 5.23 -3.39 -30.12
#